data_AF-A0A7I4Y740-F1
#
_entry.id   AF-A0A7I4Y740-F1
#
_cell.length_a   1.000
_cell.length_b   1.000
_cell.length_c   1.000
_cell.angle_alpha   90.00
_cell.angle_beta   90.00
_cell.angle_gamma   90.00
#
_symmetry.space_group_name_H-M   'P 1'
#
loop_
_entity.id
_entity.type
_entity.pdbx_description
1 polymer ?
#
loop_
_entity_poly.entity_id
_entity_poly.type
_entity_poly.pdbx_seq_one_letter_code
_entity_poly.pdbx_strand_id
1 'polypeptide(L)'
;MSISSIPYDDGKKYKCCCSFIGIKNGAYGVAIFYATMIVSNLGIRLVKSNEVQWNWQLLFLVSDTIAVLCLVYGVLREQPAFLQPFTIISMVTVSFCVLLTAFYTSAVIDPTSYAGEQIEILLAGHVKSISEYFKVTTRTVITLVALFGALVYGVTVFIHSWFMVIVVRCAQYFRKQQSVTLPEV
;
A
#
# COMPACT_ATOMS: atom_id res chain seq x y z
N MET A 1 37.67 -11.70 33.29
CA MET A 1 36.51 -12.52 33.72
C MET A 1 35.57 -12.60 32.53
N SER A 2 35.39 -13.81 32.01
CA SER A 2 34.76 -14.09 30.72
C SER A 2 33.31 -13.63 30.68
N ILE A 3 32.99 -12.76 29.71
CA ILE A 3 31.64 -12.52 29.23
C ILE A 3 31.18 -13.86 28.63
N SER A 4 30.48 -14.63 29.45
CA SER A 4 29.81 -15.83 28.99
C SER A 4 28.67 -15.38 28.09
N SER A 5 28.84 -15.70 26.81
CA SER A 5 27.83 -15.66 25.77
C SER A 5 26.54 -16.30 26.28
N ILE A 6 25.58 -15.47 26.67
CA ILE A 6 24.18 -15.88 26.75
C ILE A 6 23.85 -16.48 25.38
N PRO A 7 23.34 -17.73 25.31
CA PRO A 7 23.09 -18.38 24.04
C PRO A 7 22.02 -17.57 23.31
N TYR A 8 22.48 -16.86 22.27
CA TYR A 8 21.69 -16.13 21.30
C TYR A 8 20.91 -17.13 20.44
N ASP A 9 19.90 -17.79 21.02
CA ASP A 9 18.95 -18.66 20.31
C ASP A 9 17.70 -17.87 19.90
N ASP A 10 17.94 -16.80 19.13
CA ASP A 10 16.90 -15.90 18.62
C ASP A 10 16.82 -15.94 17.07
N GLY A 11 17.51 -16.90 16.45
CA GLY A 11 17.63 -17.04 15.00
C GLY A 11 16.36 -17.47 14.27
N LYS A 12 15.30 -17.87 14.98
CA LYS A 12 14.01 -18.33 14.40
C LYS A 12 12.83 -17.39 14.66
N LYS A 13 12.92 -16.48 15.65
CA LYS A 13 11.77 -15.69 16.13
C LYS A 13 11.64 -14.31 15.50
N TYR A 14 12.68 -13.83 14.79
CA TYR A 14 12.72 -12.51 14.16
C TYR A 14 12.89 -12.55 12.64
N LYS A 15 12.27 -13.55 12.03
CA LYS A 15 12.14 -13.66 10.58
C LYS A 15 10.75 -13.16 10.19
N CYS A 16 10.65 -12.36 9.12
CA CYS A 16 9.35 -12.11 8.49
C CYS A 16 8.73 -13.44 8.05
N CYS A 17 7.41 -13.45 7.78
CA CYS A 17 6.57 -14.64 7.51
C CYS A 17 7.09 -15.63 6.42
N CYS A 18 8.25 -15.39 5.80
CA CYS A 18 8.91 -16.30 4.87
C CYS A 18 10.17 -17.01 5.43
N SER A 19 10.50 -16.91 6.72
CA SER A 19 11.66 -17.61 7.35
C SER A 19 13.06 -17.30 6.75
N PHE A 20 13.14 -16.46 5.71
CA PHE A 20 14.34 -16.20 4.92
C PHE A 20 14.83 -14.74 4.98
N ILE A 21 13.97 -13.79 5.34
CA ILE A 21 14.29 -12.35 5.36
C ILE A 21 14.29 -11.85 6.80
N GLY A 22 15.42 -11.29 7.23
CA GLY A 22 15.52 -10.57 8.49
C GLY A 22 14.52 -9.41 8.52
N ILE A 23 13.83 -9.23 9.64
CA ILE A 23 12.74 -8.24 9.78
C ILE A 23 13.14 -6.82 9.33
N LYS A 24 14.39 -6.42 9.60
CA LYS A 24 14.95 -5.14 9.13
C LYS A 24 15.03 -5.06 7.60
N ASN A 25 15.56 -6.10 6.94
CA ASN A 25 15.65 -6.15 5.48
C ASN A 25 14.26 -6.19 4.83
N GLY A 26 13.29 -6.84 5.47
CA GLY A 26 11.88 -6.83 5.04
C GLY A 26 11.28 -5.43 5.09
N ALA A 27 11.45 -4.72 6.20
CA ALA A 27 10.97 -3.34 6.34
C ALA A 27 11.64 -2.37 5.36
N TYR A 28 12.94 -2.54 5.09
CA TYR A 28 13.64 -1.81 4.03
C TYR A 28 13.09 -2.10 2.63
N GLY A 29 12.81 -3.37 2.32
CA GLY A 29 12.20 -3.76 1.06
C GLY A 29 10.84 -3.10 0.85
N VAL A 30 10.01 -3.05 1.90
CA VAL A 30 8.72 -2.33 1.88
C VAL A 30 8.95 -0.85 1.60
N ALA A 31 9.89 -0.19 2.31
CA ALA A 31 10.17 1.22 2.11
C ALA A 31 10.65 1.55 0.68
N ILE A 32 11.53 0.72 0.10
CA ILE A 32 12.01 0.88 -1.28
C ILE A 32 10.86 0.72 -2.28
N PHE A 33 9.99 -0.25 -2.06
CA PHE A 33 8.83 -0.47 -2.93
C PHE A 33 7.88 0.73 -2.91
N TYR A 34 7.55 1.27 -1.73
CA TYR A 34 6.72 2.46 -1.61
C TYR A 34 7.40 3.71 -2.19
N ALA A 35 8.70 3.89 -1.96
CA ALA A 35 9.45 4.99 -2.57
C ALA A 35 9.37 4.94 -4.11
N THR A 36 9.50 3.75 -4.68
CA THR A 36 9.37 3.55 -6.14
C THR A 36 7.97 3.90 -6.65
N MET A 37 6.92 3.52 -5.91
CA MET A 37 5.54 3.90 -6.24
C MET A 37 5.31 5.41 -6.16
N ILE A 38 5.82 6.08 -5.12
CA ILE A 38 5.71 7.53 -4.95
C ILE A 38 6.41 8.26 -6.10
N VAL A 39 7.63 7.83 -6.47
CA VAL A 39 8.38 8.41 -7.60
C VAL A 39 7.64 8.19 -8.92
N SER A 40 7.08 7.00 -9.14
CA SER A 40 6.28 6.71 -10.33
C SER A 40 5.03 7.60 -10.41
N ASN A 41 4.34 7.77 -9.28
CA ASN A 41 3.16 8.62 -9.18
C ASN A 41 3.51 10.10 -9.44
N LEU A 42 4.65 10.57 -8.93
CA LEU A 42 5.18 11.90 -9.22
C LEU A 42 5.52 12.05 -10.73
N GLY A 43 6.16 11.05 -11.33
CA GLY A 43 6.54 11.07 -12.76
C GLY A 43 5.34 11.16 -13.70
N ILE A 44 4.28 10.39 -13.45
CA ILE A 44 3.04 10.45 -14.25
C ILE A 44 2.38 11.84 -14.14
N ARG A 45 2.46 12.47 -12.97
CA ARG A 45 1.87 13.80 -12.71
C ARG A 45 2.63 14.93 -13.36
N LEU A 46 3.96 14.85 -13.45
CA LEU A 46 4.76 15.83 -14.19
C LEU A 46 4.35 15.88 -15.68
N VAL A 47 3.79 14.80 -16.21
CA VAL A 47 3.34 14.69 -17.60
C VAL A 47 1.87 15.12 -17.78
N LYS A 48 1.01 15.01 -16.76
CA LYS A 48 -0.45 15.25 -16.87
C LYS A 48 -0.93 16.28 -15.85
N SER A 49 -0.95 17.57 -16.24
CA SER A 49 -1.40 18.69 -15.41
C SER A 49 -2.90 18.92 -15.54
N ASN A 50 -3.70 18.41 -14.61
CA ASN A 50 -5.11 18.79 -14.43
C ASN A 50 -5.25 19.52 -13.08
N GLU A 51 -5.59 20.80 -13.09
CA GLU A 51 -5.48 21.72 -11.93
C GLU A 51 -6.28 21.31 -10.67
N VAL A 52 -7.51 20.80 -10.83
CA VAL A 52 -8.37 20.43 -9.69
C VAL A 52 -7.95 19.09 -9.06
N GLN A 53 -7.56 18.13 -9.89
CA GLN A 53 -7.06 16.84 -9.44
C GLN A 53 -5.68 16.99 -8.77
N TRP A 54 -4.91 18.00 -9.18
CA TRP A 54 -3.57 18.29 -8.69
C TRP A 54 -3.54 18.50 -7.17
N ASN A 55 -4.50 19.25 -6.59
CA ASN A 55 -4.45 19.62 -5.18
C ASN A 55 -4.69 18.42 -4.24
N TRP A 56 -5.76 17.65 -4.48
CA TRP A 56 -6.07 16.45 -3.67
C TRP A 56 -5.03 15.36 -3.84
N GLN A 57 -4.59 15.13 -5.08
CA GLN A 57 -3.57 14.12 -5.32
C GLN A 57 -2.22 14.51 -4.71
N LEU A 58 -1.82 15.79 -4.75
CA LEU A 58 -0.59 16.28 -4.15
C LEU A 58 -0.62 16.10 -2.63
N LEU A 59 -1.74 16.36 -1.98
CA LEU A 59 -1.92 16.12 -0.54
C LEU A 59 -1.65 14.66 -0.18
N PHE A 60 -2.22 13.70 -0.93
CA PHE A 60 -1.95 12.28 -0.74
C PHE A 60 -0.47 11.95 -0.98
N LEU A 61 0.15 12.51 -2.01
CA LEU A 61 1.57 12.27 -2.33
C LEU A 61 2.51 12.76 -1.24
N VAL A 62 2.26 13.95 -0.69
CA VAL A 62 3.04 14.51 0.43
C VAL A 62 2.85 13.65 1.68
N SER A 63 1.60 13.25 1.97
CA SER A 63 1.30 12.37 3.10
C SER A 63 2.04 11.03 3.00
N ASP A 64 1.99 10.37 1.84
CA ASP A 64 2.68 9.11 1.59
C ASP A 64 4.20 9.26 1.69
N THR A 65 4.76 10.38 1.20
CA THR A 65 6.20 10.66 1.28
C THR A 65 6.65 10.80 2.73
N ILE A 66 5.91 11.55 3.55
CA ILE A 66 6.19 11.70 4.98
C ILE A 66 6.10 10.33 5.68
N ALA A 67 5.08 9.53 5.36
CA ALA A 67 4.89 8.19 5.91
C ALA A 67 6.09 7.27 5.65
N VAL A 68 6.60 7.27 4.41
CA VAL A 68 7.77 6.47 4.01
C VAL A 68 9.04 6.99 4.66
N LEU A 69 9.23 8.31 4.77
CA LEU A 69 10.37 8.88 5.49
C LEU A 69 10.35 8.48 6.97
N CYS A 70 9.19 8.53 7.62
CA CYS A 70 9.03 8.04 8.99
C CYS A 70 9.33 6.54 9.10
N LEU A 71 8.89 5.72 8.14
CA LEU A 71 9.20 4.29 8.10
C LEU A 71 10.72 4.05 7.99
N VAL A 72 11.40 4.68 7.04
CA VAL A 72 12.85 4.56 6.84
C VAL A 72 13.61 5.02 8.08
N TYR A 73 13.26 6.19 8.62
CA TYR A 73 13.89 6.74 9.80
C TYR A 73 13.67 5.87 11.04
N GLY A 74 12.46 5.36 11.24
CA GLY A 74 12.12 4.46 12.34
C GLY A 74 12.84 3.12 12.27
N VAL A 75 13.05 2.58 11.06
CA VAL A 75 13.85 1.37 10.85
C VAL A 75 15.34 1.63 11.10
N LEU A 76 15.87 2.78 10.70
CA LEU A 76 17.27 3.19 10.93
C LEU A 76 17.59 3.41 12.41
N ARG A 77 16.69 4.09 13.13
CA ARG A 77 16.87 4.43 14.55
C ARG A 77 16.31 3.38 15.51
N GLU A 78 15.77 2.27 14.98
CA GLU A 78 15.12 1.20 15.74
C GLU A 78 14.02 1.71 16.69
N GLN A 79 13.34 2.80 16.30
CA GLN A 79 12.33 3.44 17.13
C GLN A 79 10.92 3.09 16.64
N PRO A 80 10.10 2.39 17.45
CA PRO A 80 8.78 1.91 17.03
C PRO A 80 7.75 3.04 16.85
N ALA A 81 7.96 4.21 17.46
CA ALA A 81 7.04 5.35 17.36
C ALA A 81 6.93 5.88 15.91
N PHE A 82 8.04 5.90 15.17
CA PHE A 82 8.05 6.40 13.78
C PHE A 82 7.39 5.46 12.77
N LEU A 83 7.11 4.20 13.15
CA LEU A 83 6.40 3.25 12.28
C LEU A 83 4.87 3.50 12.30
N GLN A 84 4.36 4.20 13.31
CA GLN A 84 2.93 4.47 13.50
C GLN A 84 2.27 5.25 12.33
N PRO A 85 2.80 6.38 11.85
CA PRO A 85 2.16 7.15 10.77
C PRO A 85 2.00 6.32 9.49
N PHE A 86 2.99 5.50 9.14
CA PHE A 86 2.90 4.59 8.00
C PHE A 86 1.79 3.56 8.16
N THR A 87 1.67 2.94 9.34
CA THR A 87 0.58 1.97 9.59
C THR A 87 -0.80 2.62 9.56
N ILE A 88 -0.96 3.85 10.06
CA ILE A 88 -2.26 4.56 10.05
C ILE A 88 -2.68 4.85 8.61
N ILE A 89 -1.77 5.41 7.80
CA ILE A 89 -2.06 5.69 6.39
C ILE A 89 -2.36 4.39 5.63
N SER A 90 -1.59 3.33 5.87
CA SER A 90 -1.83 2.02 5.28
C SER A 90 -3.20 1.44 5.64
N MET A 91 -3.68 1.60 6.89
CA MET A 91 -5.03 1.17 7.30
C MET A 91 -6.12 1.91 6.52
N VAL A 92 -5.98 3.22 6.36
CA VAL A 92 -6.94 4.05 5.61
C VAL A 92 -6.95 3.62 4.14
N THR A 93 -5.77 3.45 3.54
CA THR A 93 -5.62 3.02 2.14
C THR A 93 -6.23 1.64 1.91
N VAL A 94 -5.98 0.65 2.79
CA VAL A 94 -6.59 -0.68 2.68
C VAL A 94 -8.10 -0.60 2.74
N SER A 95 -8.65 0.17 3.68
CA SER A 95 -10.11 0.32 3.84
C SER A 95 -10.73 0.93 2.59
N PHE A 96 -10.11 1.97 2.03
CA PHE A 96 -10.54 2.60 0.79
C PHE A 96 -10.45 1.63 -0.40
N CYS A 97 -9.36 0.86 -0.53
CA CYS A 97 -9.20 -0.12 -1.60
C CYS A 97 -10.21 -1.28 -1.50
N VAL A 98 -10.59 -1.71 -0.30
CA VAL A 98 -11.65 -2.72 -0.11
C VAL A 98 -12.99 -2.17 -0.61
N LEU A 99 -13.34 -0.93 -0.25
CA LEU A 99 -14.58 -0.29 -0.73
C LEU A 99 -14.58 -0.13 -2.26
N LEU A 100 -13.45 0.30 -2.85
CA LEU A 100 -13.32 0.38 -4.30
C LEU A 100 -13.44 -1.00 -4.95
N THR A 101 -12.81 -2.03 -4.39
CA THR A 101 -12.90 -3.39 -4.91
C THR A 101 -14.36 -3.86 -4.93
N ALA A 102 -15.11 -3.63 -3.85
CA ALA A 102 -16.53 -3.93 -3.78
C ALA A 102 -17.33 -3.12 -4.82
N PHE A 103 -17.06 -1.82 -4.93
CA PHE A 103 -17.71 -0.94 -5.91
C PHE A 103 -17.52 -1.41 -7.36
N TYR A 104 -16.28 -1.70 -7.75
CA TYR A 104 -15.97 -2.24 -9.08
C TYR A 104 -16.54 -3.64 -9.30
N THR A 105 -16.54 -4.50 -8.26
CA THR A 105 -17.15 -5.83 -8.34
C THR A 105 -18.66 -5.74 -8.60
N SER A 106 -19.35 -4.76 -8.00
CA SER A 106 -20.77 -4.51 -8.28
C SER A 106 -21.02 -4.18 -9.75
N ALA A 107 -20.13 -3.40 -10.39
CA ALA A 107 -20.20 -3.10 -11.82
C ALA A 107 -19.86 -4.30 -12.72
N VAL A 108 -19.11 -5.29 -12.21
CA VAL A 108 -18.84 -6.55 -12.93
C VAL A 108 -20.08 -7.45 -12.95
N ILE A 109 -20.75 -7.58 -11.80
CA ILE A 109 -21.94 -8.43 -11.66
C ILE A 109 -23.14 -7.81 -12.39
N ASP A 110 -23.35 -6.50 -12.20
CA ASP A 110 -24.39 -5.75 -12.87
C ASP A 110 -23.81 -4.46 -13.49
N PRO A 111 -23.55 -4.44 -14.81
CA PRO A 111 -23.02 -3.26 -15.48
C PRO A 111 -24.04 -2.11 -15.59
N THR A 112 -25.32 -2.34 -15.25
CA THR A 112 -26.34 -1.29 -15.14
C THR A 112 -26.52 -0.74 -13.73
N SER A 113 -25.73 -1.24 -12.77
CA SER A 113 -25.68 -0.69 -11.42
C SER A 113 -25.14 0.75 -11.41
N TYR A 114 -25.41 1.47 -10.31
CA TYR A 114 -24.86 2.81 -10.06
C TYR A 114 -23.33 2.88 -10.28
N ALA A 115 -22.61 1.80 -9.96
CA ALA A 115 -21.17 1.72 -10.19
C ALA A 115 -20.79 1.66 -11.66
N GLY A 116 -21.54 0.91 -12.47
CA GLY A 116 -21.34 0.86 -13.93
C GLY A 116 -21.62 2.19 -14.60
N GLU A 117 -22.70 2.87 -14.21
CA GLU A 117 -23.05 4.20 -14.72
C GLU A 117 -21.99 5.25 -14.37
N GLN A 118 -21.48 5.22 -13.14
CA GLN A 118 -20.40 6.13 -12.72
C GLN A 118 -19.10 5.88 -13.49
N ILE A 119 -18.76 4.63 -13.79
CA ILE A 119 -17.60 4.31 -14.66
C ILE A 119 -17.84 4.84 -16.07
N GLU A 120 -19.05 4.66 -16.61
CA GLU A 120 -19.40 5.16 -17.94
C GLU A 120 -19.30 6.68 -18.02
N ILE A 121 -19.81 7.42 -17.03
CA ILE A 121 -19.73 8.89 -17.00
C ILE A 121 -18.28 9.35 -16.85
N LEU A 122 -17.55 8.77 -15.88
CA LEU A 122 -16.17 9.17 -15.58
C LEU A 122 -15.22 8.89 -16.76
N LEU A 123 -15.44 7.80 -17.48
CA LEU A 123 -14.59 7.35 -18.58
C LEU A 123 -15.28 7.48 -19.95
N ALA A 124 -16.36 8.26 -20.08
CA ALA A 124 -17.20 8.31 -21.27
C ALA A 124 -16.40 8.47 -22.58
N GLY A 125 -15.44 9.40 -22.58
CA GLY A 125 -14.56 9.63 -23.73
C GLY A 125 -13.67 8.44 -24.09
N HIS A 126 -13.14 7.74 -23.09
CA HIS A 126 -12.29 6.57 -23.28
C HIS A 126 -13.09 5.31 -23.65
N VAL A 127 -14.20 5.07 -22.94
CA VAL A 127 -15.09 3.92 -23.17
C VAL A 127 -15.67 3.96 -24.58
N LYS A 128 -16.10 5.15 -25.05
CA LYS A 128 -16.60 5.31 -26.42
C LYS A 128 -15.51 5.06 -27.46
N SER A 129 -14.31 5.58 -27.26
CA SER A 129 -13.17 5.36 -28.17
C SER A 129 -12.77 3.88 -28.25
N ILE A 130 -12.74 3.18 -27.12
CA ILE A 130 -12.40 1.74 -27.06
C ILE A 130 -13.52 0.91 -27.71
N SER A 131 -14.78 1.24 -27.44
CA SER A 131 -15.96 0.62 -28.04
C SER A 131 -15.92 0.71 -29.57
N GLU A 132 -15.66 1.90 -30.11
CA GLU A 132 -15.57 2.13 -31.56
C GLU A 132 -14.35 1.43 -32.17
N TYR A 133 -13.19 1.46 -31.51
CA TYR A 133 -11.97 0.82 -32.00
C TYR A 133 -12.10 -0.72 -32.06
N PHE A 134 -12.65 -1.33 -31.01
CA PHE A 134 -12.81 -2.78 -30.95
C PHE A 134 -14.12 -3.29 -31.57
N LYS A 135 -15.04 -2.41 -31.97
CA LYS A 135 -16.41 -2.74 -32.43
C LYS A 135 -17.18 -3.61 -31.42
N VAL A 136 -17.00 -3.31 -30.14
CA VAL A 136 -17.60 -4.04 -29.01
C VAL A 136 -18.61 -3.14 -28.32
N THR A 137 -19.67 -3.71 -27.73
CA THR A 137 -20.67 -2.93 -27.00
C THR A 137 -20.05 -2.21 -25.80
N THR A 138 -20.45 -0.94 -25.57
CA THR A 138 -20.04 -0.11 -24.42
C THR A 138 -20.18 -0.87 -23.09
N ARG A 139 -21.24 -1.65 -22.90
CA ARG A 139 -21.43 -2.50 -21.70
C ARG A 139 -20.28 -3.47 -21.46
N THR A 140 -19.81 -4.15 -22.49
CA THR A 140 -18.68 -5.10 -22.38
C THR A 140 -17.39 -4.36 -22.02
N VAL A 141 -17.18 -3.14 -22.55
CA VAL A 141 -16.03 -2.30 -22.19
C VAL A 141 -16.11 -1.90 -20.71
N ILE A 142 -17.28 -1.49 -20.22
CA ILE A 142 -17.50 -1.14 -18.81
C ILE A 142 -17.22 -2.34 -17.91
N THR A 143 -17.75 -3.52 -18.23
CA THR A 143 -17.48 -4.75 -17.46
C THR A 143 -16.00 -5.11 -17.45
N LEU A 144 -15.29 -4.97 -18.58
CA LEU A 144 -13.84 -5.22 -18.65
C LEU A 144 -13.04 -4.23 -17.80
N VAL A 145 -13.36 -2.94 -17.86
CA VAL A 145 -12.73 -1.91 -17.03
C VAL A 145 -13.00 -2.17 -15.56
N ALA A 146 -14.23 -2.54 -15.21
CA ALA A 146 -14.61 -2.86 -13.85
C ALA A 146 -13.89 -4.11 -13.32
N LEU A 147 -13.76 -5.14 -14.15
CA LEU A 147 -13.04 -6.37 -13.79
C LEU A 147 -11.55 -6.11 -13.59
N PHE A 148 -10.95 -5.31 -14.47
CA PHE A 148 -9.56 -4.89 -14.31
C PHE A 148 -9.38 -4.06 -13.04
N GLY A 149 -10.27 -3.10 -12.78
CA GLY A 149 -10.28 -2.30 -11.56
C GLY A 149 -10.37 -3.17 -10.31
N ALA A 150 -11.37 -4.06 -10.24
CA ALA A 150 -11.57 -4.98 -9.11
C ALA A 150 -10.34 -5.86 -8.86
N LEU A 151 -9.71 -6.38 -9.91
CA LEU A 151 -8.49 -7.19 -9.79
C LEU A 151 -7.32 -6.37 -9.26
N VAL A 152 -7.07 -5.17 -9.82
CA VAL A 152 -5.98 -4.29 -9.39
C VAL A 152 -6.14 -3.86 -7.95
N TYR A 153 -7.33 -3.39 -7.55
CA TYR A 153 -7.59 -2.97 -6.16
C TYR A 153 -7.56 -4.16 -5.21
N GLY A 154 -8.08 -5.33 -5.60
CA GLY A 154 -8.03 -6.56 -4.81
C GLY A 154 -6.58 -7.00 -4.54
N VAL A 155 -5.74 -7.07 -5.57
CA VAL A 155 -4.31 -7.39 -5.42
C VAL A 155 -3.61 -6.34 -4.55
N THR A 156 -3.97 -5.07 -4.71
CA THR A 156 -3.41 -3.97 -3.89
C THR A 156 -3.74 -4.14 -2.42
N VAL A 157 -4.96 -4.57 -2.07
CA VAL A 157 -5.35 -4.89 -0.69
C VAL A 157 -4.45 -5.99 -0.12
N PHE A 158 -4.28 -7.10 -0.84
CA PHE A 158 -3.43 -8.19 -0.37
C PHE A 158 -1.98 -7.74 -0.12
N ILE A 159 -1.40 -6.97 -1.03
CA ILE A 159 -0.04 -6.45 -0.91
C ILE A 159 0.08 -5.49 0.29
N HIS A 160 -0.85 -4.53 0.43
CA HIS A 160 -0.84 -3.57 1.52
C HIS A 160 -1.04 -4.24 2.88
N SER A 161 -1.97 -5.20 2.99
CA SER A 161 -2.17 -5.99 4.20
C SER A 161 -0.90 -6.76 4.58
N TRP A 162 -0.22 -7.35 3.59
CA TRP A 162 1.05 -8.05 3.82
C TRP A 162 2.16 -7.12 4.33
N PHE A 163 2.33 -5.96 3.70
CA PHE A 163 3.31 -4.95 4.13
C PHE A 163 3.02 -4.41 5.52
N MET A 164 1.74 -4.16 5.84
CA MET A 164 1.34 -3.73 7.17
C MET A 164 1.71 -4.77 8.23
N VAL A 165 1.50 -6.05 7.97
CA VAL A 165 1.92 -7.14 8.88
C VAL A 165 3.43 -7.10 9.11
N ILE A 166 4.23 -6.91 8.05
CA ILE A 166 5.70 -6.79 8.17
C ILE A 166 6.10 -5.63 9.08
N VAL A 167 5.51 -4.45 8.88
CA VAL A 167 5.84 -3.25 9.66
C VAL A 167 5.39 -3.38 11.11
N VAL A 168 4.20 -3.93 11.38
CA VAL A 168 3.71 -4.16 12.75
C VAL A 168 4.61 -5.16 13.49
N ARG A 169 5.05 -6.24 12.82
CA ARG A 169 6.01 -7.20 13.40
C ARG A 169 7.35 -6.53 13.70
N CYS A 170 7.82 -5.64 12.83
CA CYS A 170 9.01 -4.84 13.04
C CYS A 170 8.88 -3.92 14.28
N ALA A 171 7.75 -3.23 14.43
CA ALA A 171 7.48 -2.39 15.60
C ALA A 171 7.42 -3.20 16.90
N GLN A 172 6.79 -4.38 16.88
CA GLN A 172 6.75 -5.29 18.04
C GLN A 172 8.14 -5.78 18.43
N TYR A 173 9.02 -6.02 17.46
CA TYR A 173 10.40 -6.41 17.70
C TYR A 173 11.20 -5.29 18.40
N PHE A 174 11.14 -4.06 17.87
CA PHE A 174 11.82 -2.91 18.48
C PHE A 174 11.33 -2.62 19.91
N ARG A 175 10.01 -2.72 20.16
CA ARG A 175 9.46 -2.57 21.52
C ARG A 175 10.03 -3.60 22.49
N LYS A 176 10.17 -4.86 22.06
CA LYS A 176 10.74 -5.93 22.89
C LYS A 176 12.22 -5.73 23.17
N GLN A 177 13.00 -5.30 22.18
CA GLN A 177 14.40 -4.94 22.42
C GLN A 177 14.51 -3.81 23.43
N GLN A 178 13.73 -2.73 23.26
CA GLN A 178 13.76 -1.57 24.14
C GLN A 178 13.37 -1.91 25.59
N SER A 179 12.43 -2.84 25.81
CA SER A 179 12.07 -3.32 27.15
C SER A 179 13.13 -4.19 27.82
N VAL A 180 14.04 -4.82 27.05
CA VAL A 180 15.13 -5.65 27.59
C VAL A 180 16.35 -4.80 27.93
N THR A 181 16.61 -3.73 27.18
CA THR A 181 17.78 -2.85 27.40
C THR A 181 17.60 -1.88 28.58
N LEU A 182 16.36 -1.63 29.01
CA LEU A 182 16.02 -0.83 30.19
C LEU A 182 15.34 -1.75 31.21
N PRO A 183 16.08 -2.58 31.97
CA PRO A 183 15.50 -3.17 33.16
C PRO A 183 15.07 -2.02 34.08
N GLU A 184 13.83 -2.08 34.55
CA GLU A 184 13.23 -1.11 35.48
C GLU A 184 14.22 -0.77 36.60
N VAL A 185 14.45 0.53 36.79
CA VAL A 185 15.04 1.10 38.01
C VAL A 185 13.92 1.31 39.02
#